data_AF-A0AB36YMP0-F1
#
_entry.id   AF-A0AB36YMP0-F1
#
_cell.length_a   1.000
_cell.length_b   1.000
_cell.length_c   1.000
_cell.angle_alpha   90.00
_cell.angle_beta   90.00
_cell.angle_gamma   90.00
#
_symmetry.space_group_name_H-M   'P 1'
#
loop_
_entity.id
_entity.type
_entity.pdbx_description
1 polymer ?
#
loop_
_entity_poly.entity_id
_entity_poly.type
_entity_poly.pdbx_seq_one_letter_code
_entity_poly.pdbx_strand_id
1 'polypeptide(L)'
;MNTLSAGEVATDWGIRCLRSSSSMFTKVQNLTKNITTQGTDSASRVLADSLFQIGSGSAAFGGEVDISGVAIYSRPLSDDELNAVATWWRKRMLRLGIVV
;
A
#
# COMPACT_ATOMS: atom_id res chain seq x y z
N MET A 1 4.27 6.32 17.78
CA MET A 1 3.84 5.36 16.75
C MET A 1 4.67 5.69 15.51
N ASN A 2 5.65 4.85 15.15
CA ASN A 2 6.49 5.14 13.99
C ASN A 2 5.70 4.85 12.72
N THR A 3 5.26 5.89 12.02
CA THR A 3 4.62 5.76 10.72
C THR A 3 5.68 5.42 9.67
N LEU A 4 5.61 4.20 9.13
CA LEU A 4 6.43 3.82 7.98
C LEU A 4 5.87 4.51 6.73
N SER A 5 6.66 5.41 6.12
CA SER A 5 6.29 6.08 4.87
C SER A 5 7.27 5.72 3.75
N ALA A 6 6.79 5.66 2.50
CA ALA A 6 7.57 5.28 1.32
C ALA A 6 7.65 6.43 0.29
N GLY A 7 8.05 7.62 0.74
CA GLY A 7 8.23 8.78 -0.16
C GLY A 7 6.92 9.37 -0.71
N GLU A 8 5.88 9.35 0.12
CA GLU A 8 4.56 9.87 -0.24
C GLU A 8 4.57 11.39 -0.37
N VAL A 9 3.96 11.88 -1.44
CA VAL A 9 3.70 13.31 -1.66
C VAL A 9 2.19 13.47 -1.67
N ALA A 10 1.68 14.44 -0.91
CA ALA A 10 0.26 14.73 -0.87
C ALA A 10 -0.24 15.04 -2.29
N THR A 11 -1.50 14.69 -2.59
CA THR A 11 -2.14 14.90 -3.92
C THR A 11 -1.56 14.11 -5.09
N ASP A 12 -0.44 13.39 -4.93
CA ASP A 12 0.07 12.49 -5.98
C ASP A 12 -0.73 11.20 -6.03
N TRP A 13 -1.31 10.92 -7.20
CA TRP A 13 -1.74 9.58 -7.56
C TRP A 13 -0.55 8.62 -7.50
N GLY A 14 -0.77 7.40 -7.04
CA GLY A 14 0.30 6.42 -6.93
C GLY A 14 -0.20 5.04 -6.56
N ILE A 15 0.53 4.03 -7.00
CA ILE A 15 0.27 2.64 -6.65
C ILE A 15 1.06 2.32 -5.39
N ARG A 16 0.33 2.06 -4.31
CA ARG A 16 0.90 1.87 -2.98
C ARG A 16 0.59 0.48 -2.47
N CYS A 17 1.53 -0.08 -1.71
CA CYS A 17 1.40 -1.41 -1.16
C CYS A 17 1.90 -1.46 0.28
N LEU A 18 1.16 -2.17 1.12
CA LEU A 18 1.61 -2.60 2.44
C LEU A 18 1.60 -4.12 2.46
N ARG A 19 2.74 -4.74 2.77
CA ARG A 19 2.89 -6.18 2.97
C ARG A 19 3.36 -6.45 4.38
N SER A 20 2.74 -7.42 5.04
CA SER A 20 3.13 -7.85 6.38
C SER A 20 2.81 -9.34 6.54
N SER A 21 3.63 -10.05 7.29
CA SER A 21 3.37 -11.42 7.76
C SER A 21 4.22 -11.72 8.98
N SER A 22 3.89 -12.79 9.71
CA SER A 22 4.70 -13.25 10.86
C SER A 22 6.14 -13.64 10.49
N SER A 23 6.42 -13.91 9.21
CA SER A 23 7.72 -14.34 8.71
C SER A 23 8.50 -13.23 7.97
N MET A 24 8.01 -11.99 7.96
CA MET A 24 8.70 -10.88 7.28
C MET A 24 8.50 -9.54 8.01
N PHE A 25 9.44 -8.62 7.85
CA PHE A 25 9.22 -7.23 8.23
C PHE A 25 8.06 -6.63 7.43
N THR A 26 7.29 -5.77 8.07
CA THR A 26 6.28 -4.97 7.37
C THR A 26 6.99 -4.09 6.33
N LYS A 27 6.57 -4.21 5.07
CA LYS A 27 7.06 -3.41 3.95
C LYS A 27 5.97 -2.44 3.52
N VAL A 28 6.30 -1.17 3.46
CA VAL A 28 5.51 -0.13 2.80
C VAL A 28 6.22 0.25 1.51
N GLN A 29 5.51 0.23 0.40
CA GLN A 29 6.07 0.42 -0.93
C GLN A 29 5.24 1.41 -1.72
N ASN A 30 5.93 2.33 -2.37
CA ASN A 30 5.40 3.15 -3.45
C ASN A 30 5.91 2.56 -4.76
N LEU A 31 5.04 1.80 -5.43
CA LEU A 31 5.36 1.09 -6.68
C LEU A 31 5.44 2.04 -7.88
N THR A 32 4.90 3.25 -7.76
CA THR A 32 5.04 4.32 -8.75
C THR A 32 6.44 4.91 -8.72
N LYS A 33 6.98 5.20 -7.53
CA LYS A 33 8.31 5.80 -7.35
C LYS A 33 9.44 4.77 -7.20
N ASN A 34 9.09 3.48 -7.17
CA ASN A 34 10.00 2.38 -6.86
C ASN A 34 10.73 2.57 -5.50
N ILE A 35 10.01 3.11 -4.51
CA ILE A 35 10.53 3.35 -3.16
C ILE A 35 9.98 2.27 -2.24
N THR A 36 10.83 1.69 -1.40
CA THR A 36 10.46 0.69 -0.40
C THR A 36 11.06 1.06 0.94
N THR A 37 10.22 1.06 1.98
CA THR A 37 10.62 1.20 3.37
C THR A 37 10.18 -0.05 4.11
N GLN A 38 11.06 -0.60 4.94
CA GLN A 38 10.78 -1.77 5.76
C GLN A 38 10.97 -1.45 7.23
N GLY A 39 10.14 -2.02 8.07
CA GLY A 39 10.24 -1.86 9.52
C GLY A 39 9.48 -2.93 10.28
N THR A 40 9.74 -2.97 11.58
CA THR A 40 8.99 -3.80 12.51
C THR A 40 7.76 -3.00 12.94
N ASP A 41 6.58 -3.40 12.46
CA ASP A 41 5.35 -2.91 13.07
C ASP A 41 5.10 -3.72 14.34
N SER A 42 5.25 -3.08 15.51
CA SER A 42 4.95 -3.71 16.79
C SER A 42 3.45 -4.00 16.97
N ALA A 43 2.59 -3.39 16.16
CA ALA A 43 1.19 -3.76 16.06
C ALA A 43 1.03 -4.80 14.95
N SER A 44 1.26 -6.08 15.30
CA SER A 44 0.84 -7.19 14.43
C SER A 44 -0.61 -6.94 13.99
N ARG A 45 -0.90 -7.01 12.68
CA ARG A 45 -2.28 -6.91 12.19
C ARG A 45 -3.07 -8.07 12.79
N VAL A 46 -3.80 -7.79 13.87
CA VAL A 46 -4.80 -8.71 14.40
C VAL A 46 -5.87 -8.86 13.31
N LEU A 47 -6.40 -10.07 13.11
CA LEU A 47 -7.62 -10.26 12.34
C LEU A 47 -8.70 -9.40 12.99
N ALA A 48 -8.93 -8.23 12.42
CA ALA A 48 -9.99 -7.35 12.86
C ALA A 48 -11.23 -7.73 12.05
N ASP A 49 -12.31 -8.05 12.77
CA ASP A 49 -13.66 -8.12 12.23
C ASP A 49 -14.21 -6.73 11.87
N SER A 50 -13.45 -5.67 12.21
CA SER A 50 -13.72 -4.30 11.81
C SER A 50 -13.22 -4.01 10.39
N LEU A 51 -14.00 -3.18 9.69
CA LEU A 51 -13.68 -2.70 8.35
C LEU A 51 -12.25 -2.13 8.33
N PHE A 52 -11.46 -2.56 7.35
CA PHE A 52 -10.16 -1.95 7.06
C PHE A 52 -10.37 -0.49 6.71
N GLN A 53 -10.10 0.40 7.66
CA GLN A 53 -10.18 1.83 7.40
C GLN A 53 -8.92 2.28 6.66
N ILE A 54 -9.10 2.68 5.40
CA ILE A 54 -8.04 3.34 4.65
C ILE A 54 -7.88 4.74 5.25
N GLY A 55 -6.71 5.01 5.82
CA GLY A 55 -6.48 6.17 6.68
C GLY A 55 -6.52 5.87 8.18
N SER A 56 -6.46 4.60 8.62
CA SER A 56 -6.35 4.27 10.05
C SER A 56 -5.04 4.79 10.65
N GLY A 57 -5.08 5.19 11.92
CA GLY A 57 -3.93 5.77 12.65
C GLY A 57 -2.69 4.89 12.78
N SER A 58 -2.76 3.62 12.37
CA SER A 58 -1.64 2.65 12.39
C SER A 58 -0.81 2.61 11.10
N ALA A 59 -1.39 2.93 9.94
CA ALA A 59 -0.69 2.99 8.66
C ALA A 59 -1.35 4.05 7.76
N ALA A 60 -0.76 5.24 7.73
CA ALA A 60 -1.26 6.36 6.95
C ALA A 60 -0.40 6.58 5.69
N PHE A 61 -1.07 6.69 4.55
CA PHE A 61 -0.52 7.46 3.43
C PHE A 61 -0.86 8.93 3.70
N GLY A 62 0.14 9.82 3.65
CA GLY A 62 -0.07 11.22 4.00
C GLY A 62 -1.01 11.94 3.03
N GLY A 63 -1.99 12.69 3.56
CA GLY A 63 -2.90 13.55 2.81
C GLY A 63 -4.33 13.04 2.70
N GLU A 64 -5.25 13.93 2.30
CA GLU A 64 -6.56 13.55 1.78
C GLU A 64 -6.34 12.92 0.40
N VAL A 65 -6.80 11.68 0.20
CA VAL A 65 -6.53 10.92 -1.02
C VAL A 65 -7.81 10.38 -1.60
N ASP A 66 -8.03 10.64 -2.88
CA ASP A 66 -9.02 9.92 -3.67
C ASP A 66 -8.53 8.50 -3.97
N ILE A 67 -9.44 7.53 -3.87
CA ILE A 67 -9.12 6.11 -4.07
C ILE A 67 -9.82 5.61 -5.32
N SER A 68 -9.03 5.26 -6.34
CA SER A 68 -9.55 4.66 -7.57
C SER A 68 -9.79 3.14 -7.46
N GLY A 69 -9.21 2.50 -6.44
CA GLY A 69 -9.50 1.11 -6.06
C GLY A 69 -8.51 0.52 -5.05
N VAL A 70 -8.87 -0.64 -4.50
CA VAL A 70 -8.16 -1.34 -3.43
C VAL A 70 -8.24 -2.84 -3.69
N ALA A 71 -7.16 -3.57 -3.44
CA ALA A 71 -7.16 -5.03 -3.39
C ALA A 71 -6.52 -5.50 -2.08
N ILE A 72 -7.17 -6.45 -1.41
CA ILE A 72 -6.68 -7.07 -0.17
C ILE A 72 -6.54 -8.57 -0.44
N TYR A 73 -5.40 -9.13 -0.05
CA TYR A 73 -5.08 -10.55 -0.25
C TYR A 73 -4.94 -11.22 1.12
N SER A 74 -5.33 -12.50 1.20
CA SER A 74 -5.24 -13.31 2.42
C SER A 74 -3.81 -13.66 2.83
N ARG A 75 -2.82 -13.40 1.96
CA ARG A 75 -1.40 -13.63 2.20
C ARG A 75 -0.56 -12.49 1.61
N PRO A 76 0.69 -12.29 2.08
CA PRO A 76 1.61 -11.42 1.38
C PRO A 76 1.87 -11.94 -0.04
N LEU A 77 1.80 -11.04 -1.02
CA LEU A 77 2.20 -11.33 -2.39
C LEU A 77 3.73 -11.30 -2.53
N SER A 78 4.26 -12.18 -3.37
CA SER A 78 5.64 -12.09 -3.85
C SER A 78 5.86 -10.82 -4.69
N ASP A 79 7.12 -10.47 -4.95
CA ASP A 79 7.45 -9.28 -5.75
C ASP A 79 6.93 -9.40 -7.19
N ASP A 80 7.01 -10.59 -7.79
CA ASP A 80 6.50 -10.85 -9.14
C ASP A 80 4.97 -10.72 -9.22
N GLU A 81 4.26 -11.29 -8.23
CA GLU A 81 2.81 -11.15 -8.12
C GLU A 81 2.41 -9.68 -7.94
N LEU A 82 3.15 -8.95 -7.10
CA LEU A 82 2.90 -7.54 -6.85
C LEU A 82 3.13 -6.70 -8.11
N ASN A 83 4.17 -7.00 -8.90
CA ASN A 83 4.44 -6.33 -10.18
C ASN A 83 3.34 -6.61 -11.22
N ALA A 84 2.83 -7.84 -11.29
CA ALA A 84 1.71 -8.18 -12.16
C ALA A 84 0.44 -7.41 -11.77
N VAL A 85 0.13 -7.35 -10.47
CA VAL A 85 -0.99 -6.56 -9.94
C VAL A 85 -0.80 -5.08 -10.24
N ALA A 86 0.38 -4.52 -9.98
CA ALA A 86 0.68 -3.11 -10.29
C ALA A 86 0.52 -2.79 -11.77
N THR A 87 0.91 -3.70 -12.66
CA THR A 87 0.71 -3.54 -14.12
C THR A 87 -0.78 -3.47 -14.48
N TRP A 88 -1.62 -4.29 -13.84
CA TRP A 88 -3.07 -4.21 -14.03
C TRP A 88 -3.65 -2.89 -13.51
N TRP A 89 -3.19 -2.41 -12.36
CA TRP A 89 -3.59 -1.11 -11.81
C TRP A 89 -3.20 0.05 -12.73
N ARG A 90 -1.98 0.06 -13.28
CA ARG A 90 -1.57 1.07 -14.28
C ARG A 90 -2.53 1.11 -15.47
N LYS A 91 -2.92 -0.06 -16.00
CA LYS A 91 -3.90 -0.14 -17.10
C LYS A 91 -5.27 0.42 -16.70
N ARG A 92 -5.76 0.14 -15.49
CA ARG A 92 -7.01 0.69 -14.97
C ARG A 92 -6.94 2.22 -14.82
N MET A 93 -5.88 2.72 -14.19
CA MET A 93 -5.71 4.14 -13.92
C MET A 93 -5.60 4.96 -15.22
N LEU A 94 -4.92 4.41 -16.23
CA LEU A 94 -4.86 5.02 -17.56
C LEU A 94 -6.26 5.20 -18.19
N ARG A 95 -7.19 4.24 -17.99
CA ARG A 95 -8.58 4.37 -18.47
C ARG A 95 -9.36 5.48 -17.78
N LEU A 96 -8.93 5.89 -16.58
CA LEU A 96 -9.50 7.01 -15.84
C LEU A 96 -8.77 8.34 -16.14
N GLY A 97 -7.80 8.35 -17.06
CA GLY A 97 -6.98 9.53 -17.35
C GLY A 97 -5.93 9.85 -16.28
N ILE A 98 -5.62 8.91 -15.39
CA ILE A 98 -4.66 9.09 -14.29
C ILE A 98 -3.32 8.44 -14.67
N VAL A 99 -2.22 9.18 -14.47
CA VAL A 99 -0.85 8.73 -14.74
C VAL A 99 -0.11 8.48 -13.42
N VAL A 100 0.50 7.29 -13.28
CA VAL A 100 1.21 6.79 -12.10
C VAL A 100 2.32 5.81 -12.46
#